data_AF-A0AAZ1Y5L3-F1
#
_entry.id   AF-A0AAZ1Y5L3-F1
#
_cell.length_a   1.000
_cell.length_b   1.000
_cell.length_c   1.000
_cell.angle_alpha   90.00
_cell.angle_beta   90.00
_cell.angle_gamma   90.00
#
_symmetry.space_group_name_H-M   'P 1'
#
loop_
_entity.id
_entity.type
_entity.pdbx_description
1 polymer ?
#
loop_
_entity_poly.entity_id
_entity_poly.type
_entity_poly.pdbx_seq_one_letter_code
_entity_poly.pdbx_strand_id
1 'polypeptide(L)'
;MHLSEGHPLVYLYYGNKDQLRTQDQQFRNRTSLFKDQLSRGNASLQLTGVQVQDEGRYSCYISTINTEKDSFINLKVHTPVKVSIQHVGNRITCSSEGIYPEPELTWSTRPPSKVSFKNTTTVEQTKQQLYNINGSLIASLNETDRVYSCTVSTQRNRRRASLRQLPSVTGSFTETTIPCPSFNTSPTSLIWRFLNRAILEKTGSGSNYTVSKEWKQHVKAVSELGSLTLLGLSSEKEGIYTCEISNVEEMLINYTIIQISQGNTYMTIIAITAGVVVLICILSSVCLVLYCRRKRGQQENSMTASESGEPNI
;
A
#
# COMPACT_ATOMS: atom_id res chain seq x y z
N MET A 1 52.00 -3.91 -25.21
CA MET A 1 52.35 -5.35 -25.12
C MET A 1 52.88 -5.61 -23.72
N HIS A 2 52.03 -6.12 -22.81
CA HIS A 2 52.39 -6.98 -21.67
C HIS A 2 51.08 -7.60 -21.18
N LEU A 3 50.83 -8.85 -21.58
CA LEU A 3 49.84 -9.69 -20.94
C LEU A 3 50.44 -10.05 -19.58
N SER A 4 50.16 -9.28 -18.53
CA SER A 4 50.46 -9.76 -17.18
C SER A 4 49.63 -11.02 -16.98
N GLU A 5 50.31 -12.14 -16.79
CA GLU A 5 49.71 -13.43 -16.46
C GLU A 5 48.62 -13.27 -15.40
N GLY A 6 47.42 -13.78 -15.70
CA GLY A 6 46.37 -13.99 -14.71
C GLY A 6 45.22 -12.97 -14.65
N HIS A 7 45.23 -11.88 -15.43
CA HIS A 7 44.10 -10.93 -15.42
C HIS A 7 43.18 -11.08 -16.65
N PRO A 8 41.85 -11.21 -16.46
CA PRO A 8 40.89 -11.32 -17.56
C PRO A 8 40.95 -10.11 -18.51
N LEU A 9 41.09 -10.36 -19.82
CA LEU A 9 41.04 -9.27 -20.81
C LEU A 9 39.60 -8.78 -20.98
N VAL A 10 39.34 -7.58 -20.47
CA VAL A 10 38.01 -6.95 -20.49
C VAL A 10 37.63 -6.46 -21.88
N TYR A 11 38.51 -5.73 -22.57
CA TYR A 11 38.28 -5.22 -23.91
C TYR A 11 39.62 -4.82 -24.56
N LEU A 12 39.73 -4.98 -25.88
CA LEU A 12 40.90 -4.57 -26.65
C LEU A 12 40.47 -3.97 -27.99
N TYR A 13 40.99 -2.77 -28.28
CA TYR A 13 40.78 -2.07 -29.54
C TYR A 13 42.13 -1.71 -30.15
N TYR A 14 42.38 -2.20 -31.36
CA TYR A 14 43.65 -2.00 -32.07
C TYR A 14 43.46 -2.08 -33.59
N GLY A 15 44.22 -1.27 -34.33
CA GLY A 15 44.15 -1.25 -35.80
C GLY A 15 42.77 -0.83 -36.33
N ASN A 16 42.11 0.11 -35.64
CA ASN A 16 40.74 0.57 -35.91
C ASN A 16 39.67 -0.54 -35.86
N LYS A 17 39.91 -1.60 -35.07
CA LYS A 17 39.01 -2.75 -34.95
C LYS A 17 38.98 -3.31 -33.52
N ASP A 18 37.84 -3.87 -33.15
CA ASP A 18 37.69 -4.62 -31.89
C ASP A 18 38.40 -5.96 -31.98
N GLN A 19 39.19 -6.29 -30.96
CA GLN A 19 39.94 -7.54 -30.88
C GLN A 19 39.24 -8.53 -29.93
N LEU A 20 38.01 -8.91 -30.27
CA LEU A 20 37.13 -9.70 -29.39
C LEU A 20 37.54 -11.17 -29.21
N ARG A 21 38.45 -11.69 -30.05
CA ARG A 21 38.87 -13.10 -30.01
C ARG A 21 39.54 -13.49 -28.69
N THR A 22 40.39 -12.61 -28.17
CA THR A 22 41.12 -12.80 -26.92
C THR A 22 40.38 -12.27 -25.70
N GLN A 23 39.19 -11.69 -25.90
CA GLN A 23 38.37 -11.17 -24.81
C GLN A 23 37.89 -12.32 -23.92
N ASP A 24 38.02 -12.11 -22.62
CA ASP A 24 37.53 -13.04 -21.62
C ASP A 24 36.02 -13.27 -21.77
N GLN A 25 35.60 -14.51 -21.58
CA GLN A 25 34.22 -14.94 -21.83
C GLN A 25 33.20 -14.15 -21.01
N GLN A 26 33.55 -13.72 -19.79
CA GLN A 26 32.63 -13.00 -18.91
C GLN A 26 32.25 -11.60 -19.42
N PHE A 27 33.06 -11.01 -20.30
CA PHE A 27 32.85 -9.64 -20.82
C PHE A 27 32.34 -9.61 -22.27
N ARG A 28 32.33 -10.76 -22.96
CA ARG A 28 31.84 -10.86 -24.34
C ARG A 28 30.40 -10.38 -24.46
N ASN A 29 30.14 -9.57 -25.50
CA ASN A 29 28.84 -8.94 -25.78
C ASN A 29 28.32 -7.98 -24.69
N ARG A 30 29.13 -7.66 -23.66
CA ARG A 30 28.77 -6.74 -22.59
C ARG A 30 29.54 -5.43 -22.65
N THR A 31 30.61 -5.37 -23.44
CA THR A 31 31.51 -4.22 -23.53
C THR A 31 31.44 -3.52 -24.87
N SER A 32 31.45 -2.18 -24.87
CA SER A 32 31.53 -1.36 -26.08
C SER A 32 32.32 -0.09 -25.81
N LEU A 33 33.03 0.40 -26.83
CA LEU A 33 33.77 1.65 -26.80
C LEU A 33 33.00 2.76 -27.51
N PHE A 34 33.09 4.00 -27.02
CA PHE A 34 32.56 5.19 -27.71
C PHE A 34 33.49 5.59 -28.87
N LYS A 35 33.49 4.80 -29.94
CA LYS A 35 34.46 4.89 -31.05
C LYS A 35 34.48 6.26 -31.74
N ASP A 36 33.32 6.89 -31.86
CA ASP A 36 33.13 8.23 -32.42
C ASP A 36 33.82 9.34 -31.60
N GLN A 37 34.13 9.06 -30.34
CA GLN A 37 34.75 10.01 -29.41
C GLN A 37 36.25 9.78 -29.19
N LEU A 38 36.83 8.73 -29.78
CA LEU A 38 38.26 8.43 -29.64
C LEU A 38 39.15 9.54 -30.17
N SER A 39 38.78 10.14 -31.31
CA SER A 39 39.50 11.27 -31.90
C SER A 39 39.50 12.52 -31.01
N ARG A 40 38.56 12.61 -30.06
CA ARG A 40 38.45 13.67 -29.06
C ARG A 40 39.12 13.29 -27.73
N GLY A 41 39.83 12.16 -27.69
CA GLY A 41 40.53 11.67 -26.51
C GLY A 41 39.66 10.90 -25.52
N ASN A 42 38.42 10.55 -25.87
CA ASN A 42 37.56 9.74 -25.00
C ASN A 42 37.67 8.25 -25.35
N ALA A 43 38.38 7.50 -24.52
CA ALA A 43 38.49 6.04 -24.60
C ALA A 43 37.63 5.31 -23.54
N SER A 44 36.51 5.91 -23.14
CA SER A 44 35.62 5.31 -22.13
C SER A 44 35.01 3.99 -22.64
N LEU A 45 34.96 3.00 -21.76
CA LEU A 45 34.33 1.70 -22.01
C LEU A 45 32.97 1.65 -21.32
N GLN A 46 31.94 1.27 -22.07
CA GLN A 46 30.65 0.92 -21.53
C GLN A 46 30.62 -0.58 -21.21
N LEU A 47 30.28 -0.95 -19.98
CA LEU A 47 29.97 -2.32 -19.55
C LEU A 47 28.48 -2.42 -19.24
N THR A 48 27.78 -3.38 -19.86
CA THR A 48 26.34 -3.59 -19.71
C THR A 48 26.02 -4.85 -18.91
N GLY A 49 24.86 -4.83 -18.24
CA GLY A 49 24.41 -5.95 -17.40
C GLY A 49 25.39 -6.26 -16.28
N VAL A 50 25.86 -5.25 -15.55
CA VAL A 50 26.84 -5.38 -14.44
C VAL A 50 26.33 -6.37 -13.40
N GLN A 51 27.21 -7.27 -12.97
CA GLN A 51 26.99 -8.30 -11.97
C GLN A 51 27.99 -8.12 -10.82
N VAL A 52 27.73 -8.77 -9.68
CA VAL A 52 28.61 -8.69 -8.50
C VAL A 52 30.04 -9.12 -8.82
N GLN A 53 30.21 -10.08 -9.72
CA GLN A 53 31.50 -10.64 -10.13
C GLN A 53 32.35 -9.64 -10.94
N ASP A 54 31.76 -8.58 -11.50
CA ASP A 54 32.51 -7.51 -12.14
C ASP A 54 33.10 -6.53 -11.12
N GLU A 55 32.76 -6.62 -9.83
CA GLU A 55 33.38 -5.79 -8.81
C GLU A 55 34.90 -6.04 -8.75
N GLY A 56 35.69 -4.98 -8.87
CA GLY A 56 37.14 -5.13 -8.87
C GLY A 56 37.90 -3.90 -9.38
N ARG A 57 39.22 -4.07 -9.46
CA ARG A 57 40.12 -3.05 -10.00
C ARG A 57 40.37 -3.32 -11.48
N TYR A 58 40.07 -2.34 -12.30
CA TYR A 58 40.27 -2.34 -13.74
C TYR A 58 41.49 -1.49 -14.08
N SER A 59 42.28 -1.95 -15.06
CA SER A 59 43.37 -1.18 -15.64
C SER A 59 42.99 -0.77 -17.06
N CYS A 60 43.20 0.50 -17.38
CA CYS A 60 43.07 1.03 -18.73
C CYS A 60 44.46 1.48 -19.20
N TYR A 61 44.93 0.86 -20.28
CA TYR A 61 46.20 1.13 -20.95
C TYR A 61 45.89 1.73 -22.32
N ILE A 62 46.40 2.93 -22.59
CA ILE A 62 46.26 3.62 -23.87
C ILE A 62 47.67 3.91 -24.40
N SER A 63 47.97 3.41 -25.60
CA SER A 63 49.22 3.72 -26.31
C SER A 63 48.91 4.32 -27.67
N THR A 64 49.53 5.46 -27.94
CA THR A 64 49.51 6.21 -29.19
C THR A 64 50.94 6.53 -29.59
N ILE A 65 51.17 7.00 -30.81
CA ILE A 65 52.52 7.36 -31.30
C ILE A 65 53.24 8.34 -30.37
N ASN A 66 52.49 9.24 -29.71
CA ASN A 66 53.05 10.33 -28.92
C ASN A 66 52.90 10.15 -27.41
N THR A 67 52.16 9.14 -26.95
CA THR A 67 51.75 9.05 -25.54
C THR A 67 51.36 7.64 -25.15
N GLU A 68 51.87 7.21 -23.99
CA GLU A 68 51.37 6.05 -23.26
C GLU A 68 50.78 6.52 -21.93
N LYS A 69 49.61 5.98 -21.57
CA LYS A 69 48.89 6.32 -20.35
C LYS A 69 48.25 5.10 -19.73
N ASP A 70 48.50 4.97 -18.44
CA ASP A 70 47.90 3.94 -17.61
C ASP A 70 47.03 4.58 -16.53
N SER A 71 45.88 4.00 -16.32
CA SER A 71 44.97 4.42 -15.27
C SER A 71 44.28 3.22 -14.65
N PHE A 72 43.83 3.40 -13.40
CA PHE A 72 43.11 2.36 -12.67
C PHE A 72 41.76 2.89 -12.20
N ILE A 73 40.76 2.02 -12.25
CA ILE A 73 39.40 2.33 -11.81
C ILE A 73 38.96 1.19 -10.88
N ASN A 74 38.39 1.53 -9.73
CA ASN A 74 37.76 0.53 -8.85
C ASN A 74 36.26 0.54 -9.10
N LEU A 75 35.75 -0.51 -9.74
CA LEU A 75 34.32 -0.71 -9.91
C LEU A 75 33.75 -1.29 -8.61
N LYS A 76 32.75 -0.62 -8.04
CA LYS A 76 32.00 -1.10 -6.87
C LYS A 76 30.53 -1.26 -7.22
N VAL A 77 30.00 -2.45 -7.02
CA VAL A 77 28.63 -2.81 -7.37
C VAL A 77 27.73 -2.55 -6.16
N HIS A 78 26.56 -1.98 -6.43
CA HIS A 78 25.55 -1.73 -5.41
C HIS A 78 24.18 -2.01 -6.02
N THR A 79 23.24 -2.49 -5.21
CA THR A 79 21.85 -2.63 -5.64
C THR A 79 20.92 -1.72 -4.82
N PRO A 80 19.80 -1.25 -5.42
CA PRO A 80 18.77 -0.55 -4.69
C PRO A 80 18.10 -1.47 -3.66
N VAL A 81 17.89 -0.97 -2.44
CA VAL A 81 17.23 -1.72 -1.36
C VAL A 81 15.71 -1.58 -1.50
N LYS A 82 14.99 -2.69 -1.65
CA LYS A 82 13.52 -2.74 -1.64
C LYS A 82 13.05 -3.52 -0.42
N VAL A 83 12.27 -2.90 0.45
CA VAL A 83 11.85 -3.52 1.72
C VAL A 83 10.36 -3.77 1.68
N SER A 84 9.94 -5.00 1.98
CA SER A 84 8.56 -5.37 2.26
C SER A 84 8.38 -5.55 3.75
N ILE A 85 7.27 -5.05 4.30
CA ILE A 85 6.87 -5.30 5.68
C ILE A 85 5.44 -5.81 5.69
N GLN A 86 5.19 -6.87 6.44
CA GLN A 86 3.89 -7.54 6.51
C GLN A 86 3.59 -7.97 7.93
N HIS A 87 2.31 -8.20 8.21
CA HIS A 87 1.83 -8.61 9.50
C HIS A 87 0.93 -9.84 9.38
N VAL A 88 1.28 -10.90 10.11
CA VAL A 88 0.55 -12.16 10.14
C VAL A 88 0.38 -12.60 11.59
N GLY A 89 -0.85 -12.62 12.09
CA GLY A 89 -1.12 -12.94 13.49
C GLY A 89 -0.52 -11.89 14.41
N ASN A 90 0.45 -12.26 15.26
CA ASN A 90 1.24 -11.36 16.12
C ASN A 90 2.69 -11.18 15.63
N ARG A 91 3.00 -11.70 14.43
CA ARG A 91 4.34 -11.68 13.86
C ARG A 91 4.40 -10.65 12.75
N ILE A 92 5.31 -9.70 12.88
CA ILE A 92 5.68 -8.77 11.83
C ILE A 92 6.88 -9.37 11.11
N THR A 93 6.81 -9.47 9.79
CA THR A 93 7.88 -9.97 8.93
C THR A 93 8.37 -8.84 8.03
N CYS A 94 9.68 -8.75 7.85
CA CYS A 94 10.34 -7.77 7.01
C CYS A 94 11.31 -8.51 6.09
N SER A 95 11.20 -8.31 4.78
CA SER A 95 12.04 -9.00 3.81
C SER A 95 12.56 -8.06 2.74
N SER A 96 13.75 -8.38 2.23
CA SER A 96 14.38 -7.72 1.11
C SER A 96 15.27 -8.72 0.36
N GLU A 97 15.26 -8.64 -0.96
CA GLU A 97 15.88 -9.63 -1.85
C GLU A 97 16.79 -8.96 -2.88
N GLY A 98 17.85 -9.67 -3.29
CA GLY A 98 18.77 -9.20 -4.33
C GLY A 98 19.66 -8.02 -3.92
N ILE A 99 20.04 -7.95 -2.64
CA ILE A 99 20.83 -6.85 -2.10
C ILE A 99 22.33 -7.12 -2.23
N TYR A 100 23.11 -6.09 -2.58
CA TYR A 100 24.56 -6.14 -2.49
C TYR A 100 25.11 -4.74 -2.19
N PRO A 101 26.12 -4.58 -1.31
CA PRO A 101 26.81 -5.61 -0.50
C PRO A 101 25.94 -6.23 0.61
N GLU A 102 26.55 -7.09 1.46
CA GLU A 102 25.87 -7.73 2.61
C GLU A 102 25.07 -6.70 3.45
N PRO A 103 23.75 -6.91 3.62
CA PRO A 103 22.88 -5.97 4.31
C PRO A 103 22.75 -6.26 5.81
N GLU A 104 22.37 -5.23 6.56
CA GLU A 104 21.95 -5.32 7.94
C GLU A 104 20.45 -5.00 8.07
N LEU A 105 19.78 -5.68 8.99
CA LEU A 105 18.37 -5.44 9.32
C LEU A 105 18.24 -5.10 10.80
N THR A 106 17.66 -3.93 11.07
CA THR A 106 17.41 -3.44 12.43
C THR A 106 15.94 -3.15 12.65
N TRP A 107 15.47 -3.43 13.86
CA TRP A 107 14.11 -3.15 14.30
C TRP A 107 14.10 -1.95 15.25
N SER A 108 13.07 -1.11 15.14
CA SER A 108 12.84 0.02 16.03
C SER A 108 11.34 0.25 16.21
N THR A 109 10.96 0.95 17.27
CA THR A 109 9.55 1.33 17.49
C THR A 109 9.40 2.80 17.86
N ARG A 110 8.23 3.37 17.58
CA ARG A 110 7.83 4.69 18.10
C ARG A 110 6.49 4.56 18.83
N PRO A 111 6.40 4.90 20.14
CA PRO A 111 7.51 5.27 21.03
C PRO A 111 8.58 4.15 21.17
N PRO A 112 9.81 4.45 21.62
CA PRO A 112 10.82 3.44 21.89
C PRO A 112 10.33 2.46 22.97
N SER A 113 10.42 1.16 22.69
CA SER A 113 10.15 0.13 23.69
C SER A 113 11.39 -0.10 24.56
N LYS A 114 11.19 -0.38 25.85
CA LYS A 114 12.25 -0.81 26.78
C LYS A 114 12.50 -2.32 26.76
N VAL A 115 11.62 -3.08 26.10
CA VAL A 115 11.70 -4.55 26.01
C VAL A 115 12.56 -4.93 24.82
N SER A 116 13.58 -5.78 25.04
CA SER A 116 14.32 -6.38 23.94
C SER A 116 13.38 -7.28 23.14
N PHE A 117 13.23 -6.95 21.87
CA PHE A 117 12.35 -7.70 21.01
C PHE A 117 12.94 -9.08 20.71
N LYS A 118 12.12 -10.14 20.78
CA LYS A 118 12.47 -11.44 20.19
C LYS A 118 12.37 -11.30 18.68
N ASN A 119 13.47 -10.86 18.08
CA ASN A 119 13.62 -10.83 16.64
C ASN A 119 14.47 -12.00 16.16
N THR A 120 14.30 -12.35 14.91
CA THR A 120 15.12 -13.35 14.22
C THR A 120 15.45 -12.78 12.87
N THR A 121 16.74 -12.71 12.55
CA THR A 121 17.22 -12.24 11.26
C THR A 121 17.97 -13.38 10.60
N THR A 122 17.66 -13.60 9.33
CA THR A 122 18.30 -14.61 8.48
C THR A 122 18.84 -13.89 7.26
N VAL A 123 20.09 -14.17 6.93
CA VAL A 123 20.79 -13.63 5.76
C VAL A 123 21.25 -14.83 4.94
N GLU A 124 20.81 -14.88 3.69
CA GLU A 124 21.17 -15.94 2.75
C GLU A 124 21.86 -15.33 1.53
N GLN A 125 22.99 -15.91 1.14
CA GLN A 125 23.69 -15.52 -0.08
C GLN A 125 23.26 -16.42 -1.24
N THR A 126 22.79 -15.80 -2.31
CA THR A 126 22.39 -16.47 -3.56
C THR A 126 23.60 -16.93 -4.36
N LYS A 127 23.38 -17.80 -5.35
CA LYS A 127 24.43 -18.25 -6.29
C LYS A 127 25.06 -17.10 -7.08
N GLN A 128 24.33 -16.00 -7.28
CA GLN A 128 24.82 -14.78 -7.94
C GLN A 128 25.58 -13.84 -6.99
N GLN A 129 25.88 -14.26 -5.76
CA GLN A 129 26.54 -13.47 -4.70
C GLN A 129 25.72 -12.28 -4.18
N LEU A 130 24.42 -12.20 -4.51
CA LEU A 130 23.47 -11.27 -3.91
C LEU A 130 22.92 -11.82 -2.59
N TYR A 131 22.42 -10.95 -1.71
CA TYR A 131 21.91 -11.31 -0.40
C TYR A 131 20.38 -11.14 -0.32
N ASN A 132 19.73 -12.13 0.29
CA ASN A 132 18.34 -12.07 0.72
C ASN A 132 18.32 -12.00 2.25
N ILE A 133 17.60 -11.03 2.79
CA ILE A 133 17.49 -10.83 4.23
C ILE A 133 16.02 -10.89 4.66
N ASN A 134 15.76 -11.69 5.68
CA ASN A 134 14.43 -11.83 6.26
C ASN A 134 14.52 -11.67 7.79
N GLY A 135 13.73 -10.76 8.31
CA GLY A 135 13.58 -10.47 9.73
C GLY A 135 12.16 -10.78 10.19
N SER A 136 12.01 -11.40 11.35
CA SER A 136 10.71 -11.50 12.01
C SER A 136 10.77 -10.93 13.42
N LEU A 137 9.66 -10.32 13.84
CA LEU A 137 9.47 -9.67 15.12
C LEU A 137 8.12 -10.11 15.70
N ILE A 138 8.11 -10.61 16.93
CA ILE A 138 6.87 -10.88 17.65
C ILE A 138 6.43 -9.60 18.35
N ALA A 139 5.31 -9.04 17.94
CA ALA A 139 4.73 -7.81 18.50
C ALA A 139 3.67 -8.14 19.56
N SER A 140 3.66 -7.38 20.65
CA SER A 140 2.53 -7.37 21.59
C SER A 140 1.40 -6.51 21.00
N LEU A 141 0.39 -7.15 20.43
CA LEU A 141 -0.72 -6.50 19.71
C LEU A 141 -1.70 -5.70 20.59
N ASN A 142 -1.45 -5.62 21.90
CA ASN A 142 -2.36 -4.91 22.82
C ASN A 142 -2.13 -3.39 22.83
N GLU A 143 -1.13 -2.89 22.09
CA GLU A 143 -0.82 -1.47 22.01
C GLU A 143 -1.15 -0.93 20.63
N THR A 144 -2.37 -0.39 20.50
CA THR A 144 -2.75 0.41 19.33
C THR A 144 -1.84 1.63 19.23
N ASP A 145 -1.66 2.13 18.01
CA ASP A 145 -0.97 3.38 17.72
C ASP A 145 0.57 3.36 17.86
N ARG A 146 1.16 2.19 18.14
CA ARG A 146 2.62 2.02 18.06
C ARG A 146 3.08 1.78 16.62
N VAL A 147 4.16 2.45 16.24
CA VAL A 147 4.83 2.23 14.95
C VAL A 147 5.95 1.21 15.13
N TYR A 148 5.93 0.15 14.33
CA TYR A 148 7.01 -0.81 14.20
C TYR A 148 7.77 -0.53 12.91
N SER A 149 9.08 -0.37 12.98
CA SER A 149 9.92 0.01 11.85
C SER A 149 11.05 -0.99 11.68
N CYS A 150 11.12 -1.60 10.50
CA CYS A 150 12.25 -2.38 10.02
C CYS A 150 13.11 -1.48 9.11
N THR A 151 14.41 -1.41 9.38
CA THR A 151 15.36 -0.67 8.54
C THR A 151 16.36 -1.65 7.96
N VAL A 152 16.40 -1.73 6.63
CA VAL A 152 17.41 -2.50 5.90
C VAL A 152 18.43 -1.51 5.36
N SER A 153 19.69 -1.74 5.69
CA SER A 153 20.80 -0.87 5.29
C SER A 153 21.97 -1.65 4.75
N THR A 154 22.65 -1.03 3.81
CA THR A 154 23.98 -1.39 3.31
C THR A 154 24.90 -0.18 3.55
N GLN A 155 26.15 -0.26 3.12
CA GLN A 155 27.11 0.84 3.26
C GLN A 155 26.66 2.16 2.60
N ARG A 156 25.83 2.12 1.55
CA ARG A 156 25.36 3.32 0.83
C ARG A 156 23.86 3.51 0.82
N ASN A 157 23.10 2.42 0.80
CA ASN A 157 21.66 2.47 0.65
C ASN A 157 20.99 2.09 1.96
N ARG A 158 19.97 2.86 2.35
CA ARG A 158 19.15 2.59 3.54
C ARG A 158 17.69 2.79 3.19
N ARG A 159 16.84 1.84 3.55
CA ARG A 159 15.40 1.96 3.38
C ARG A 159 14.68 1.45 4.62
N ARG A 160 13.68 2.20 5.07
CA ARG A 160 12.87 1.88 6.25
C ARG A 160 11.45 1.54 5.82
N ALA A 161 10.93 0.42 6.29
CA ALA A 161 9.53 0.06 6.18
C ALA A 161 8.90 0.08 7.57
N SER A 162 7.76 0.75 7.70
CA SER A 162 7.06 0.94 8.97
C SER A 162 5.63 0.45 8.87
N LEU A 163 5.11 -0.09 9.96
CA LEU A 163 3.76 -0.58 10.10
C LEU A 163 3.14 0.01 11.38
N ARG A 164 1.89 0.49 11.27
CA ARG A 164 1.12 1.01 12.40
C ARG A 164 -0.33 0.55 12.32
N GLN A 165 -0.84 0.04 13.44
CA GLN A 165 -2.27 -0.19 13.61
C GLN A 165 -2.92 1.06 14.21
N LEU A 166 -3.88 1.62 13.49
CA LEU A 166 -4.67 2.75 13.95
C LEU A 166 -5.89 2.27 14.75
N PRO A 167 -6.48 3.12 15.61
CA PRO A 167 -7.76 2.86 16.24
C PRO A 167 -8.85 2.52 15.21
N SER A 168 -9.83 1.71 15.60
CA SER A 168 -10.98 1.40 14.76
C SER A 168 -11.81 2.65 14.47
N VAL A 169 -12.31 2.75 13.24
CA VAL A 169 -13.17 3.86 12.82
C VAL A 169 -14.60 3.36 12.70
N THR A 170 -15.54 4.06 13.32
CA THR A 170 -16.97 3.80 13.11
C THR A 170 -17.40 4.43 11.80
N GLY A 171 -17.73 3.60 10.81
CA GLY A 171 -18.23 4.02 9.51
C GLY A 171 -19.70 4.41 9.55
N SER A 172 -20.08 5.37 8.70
CA SER A 172 -21.45 5.81 8.47
C SER A 172 -21.87 5.59 7.03
N PHE A 173 -23.19 5.48 6.80
CA PHE A 173 -23.76 5.39 5.45
C PHE A 173 -23.70 6.69 4.66
N THR A 174 -23.49 7.84 5.32
CA THR A 174 -23.39 9.13 4.63
C THR A 174 -21.98 9.33 4.15
N GLU A 175 -21.07 9.59 5.09
CA GLU A 175 -19.69 9.96 4.83
C GLU A 175 -18.78 9.44 5.94
N THR A 176 -17.64 8.88 5.57
CA THR A 176 -16.63 8.37 6.50
C THR A 176 -15.26 8.80 6.02
N THR A 177 -14.48 9.46 6.89
CA THR A 177 -13.09 9.82 6.60
C THR A 177 -12.15 8.91 7.36
N ILE A 178 -11.29 8.22 6.62
CA ILE A 178 -10.29 7.28 7.14
C ILE A 178 -8.95 8.02 7.20
N PRO A 179 -8.38 8.21 8.41
CA PRO A 179 -7.14 8.95 8.56
C PRO A 179 -5.96 8.14 8.00
N CYS A 180 -5.05 8.82 7.31
CA CYS A 180 -3.73 8.27 6.98
C CYS A 180 -2.62 9.21 7.45
N PRO A 181 -2.18 9.08 8.72
CA PRO A 181 -1.13 9.93 9.26
C PRO A 181 0.22 9.64 8.58
N SER A 182 0.89 10.69 8.13
CA SER A 182 2.22 10.64 7.51
C SER A 182 3.31 11.18 8.44
N PHE A 183 4.59 11.04 8.06
CA PHE A 183 5.75 11.52 8.84
C PHE A 183 6.17 12.97 8.50
N ASN A 184 5.24 13.85 8.10
CA ASN A 184 5.47 15.29 7.79
C ASN A 184 6.05 15.61 6.38
N THR A 185 6.09 14.66 5.44
CA THR A 185 6.49 14.94 4.04
C THR A 185 5.42 14.51 3.04
N SER A 186 5.32 15.23 1.91
CA SER A 186 4.40 14.88 0.82
C SER A 186 4.86 13.57 0.16
N PRO A 187 4.00 12.54 0.09
CA PRO A 187 4.43 11.25 -0.40
C PRO A 187 4.54 11.20 -1.92
N THR A 188 5.54 10.46 -2.41
CA THR A 188 5.71 10.21 -3.84
C THR A 188 4.69 9.18 -4.34
N SER A 189 4.26 8.27 -3.47
CA SER A 189 3.25 7.26 -3.74
C SER A 189 2.26 7.15 -2.59
N LEU A 190 0.97 7.07 -2.93
CA LEU A 190 -0.12 6.83 -1.99
C LEU A 190 -1.04 5.76 -2.57
N ILE A 191 -1.25 4.69 -1.83
CA ILE A 191 -2.10 3.56 -2.23
C ILE A 191 -3.05 3.24 -1.09
N TRP A 192 -4.35 3.18 -1.39
CA TRP A 192 -5.36 2.67 -0.46
C TRP A 192 -5.85 1.30 -0.91
N ARG A 193 -6.00 0.39 0.05
CA ARG A 193 -6.52 -0.96 -0.16
C ARG A 193 -7.65 -1.28 0.80
N PHE A 194 -8.64 -2.02 0.32
CA PHE A 194 -9.67 -2.69 1.11
C PHE A 194 -9.48 -4.21 0.95
N LEU A 195 -9.25 -4.94 2.03
CA LEU A 195 -8.97 -6.39 1.99
C LEU A 195 -7.93 -6.76 0.92
N ASN A 196 -6.83 -5.99 0.86
CA ASN A 196 -5.73 -6.09 -0.11
C ASN A 196 -6.04 -5.68 -1.57
N ARG A 197 -7.30 -5.34 -1.91
CA ARG A 197 -7.67 -4.84 -3.24
C ARG A 197 -7.54 -3.32 -3.31
N ALA A 198 -7.02 -2.81 -4.43
CA ALA A 198 -6.82 -1.38 -4.61
C ALA A 198 -8.15 -0.60 -4.66
N ILE A 199 -8.26 0.41 -3.81
CA ILE A 199 -9.32 1.43 -3.87
C ILE A 199 -8.86 2.52 -4.83
N LEU A 200 -7.69 3.10 -4.55
CA LEU A 200 -7.05 4.10 -5.39
C LEU A 200 -5.53 4.04 -5.26
N GLU A 201 -4.85 4.46 -6.31
CA GLU A 201 -3.40 4.48 -6.40
C GLU A 201 -2.90 5.77 -7.03
N LYS A 202 -1.81 6.31 -6.52
CA LYS A 202 -1.04 7.41 -7.09
C LYS A 202 0.43 7.05 -7.01
N THR A 203 1.11 7.03 -8.15
CA THR A 203 2.53 6.67 -8.25
C THR A 203 3.29 7.76 -8.99
N GLY A 204 4.17 8.48 -8.29
CA GLY A 204 4.99 9.54 -8.87
C GLY A 204 4.50 10.94 -8.52
N SER A 205 5.45 11.87 -8.38
CA SER A 205 5.18 13.29 -8.10
C SER A 205 4.42 13.91 -9.28
N GLY A 206 3.23 14.45 -9.02
CA GLY A 206 2.38 15.07 -10.06
C GLY A 206 1.44 14.14 -10.81
N SER A 207 1.40 12.84 -10.47
CA SER A 207 0.40 11.92 -11.03
C SER A 207 -0.99 12.11 -10.38
N ASN A 208 -2.04 11.91 -11.17
CA ASN A 208 -3.42 11.91 -10.68
C ASN A 208 -3.77 10.57 -10.01
N TYR A 209 -4.71 10.61 -9.07
CA TYR A 209 -5.24 9.39 -8.47
C TYR A 209 -5.99 8.55 -9.49
N THR A 210 -5.66 7.26 -9.54
CA THR A 210 -6.40 6.26 -10.31
C THR A 210 -7.30 5.48 -9.36
N VAL A 211 -8.61 5.63 -9.50
CA VAL A 211 -9.61 4.94 -8.67
C VAL A 211 -10.10 3.69 -9.38
N SER A 212 -10.18 2.56 -8.66
CA SER A 212 -10.66 1.30 -9.22
C SER A 212 -12.17 1.36 -9.52
N LYS A 213 -12.61 0.57 -10.51
CA LYS A 213 -13.98 0.65 -11.06
C LYS A 213 -15.07 0.53 -9.99
N GLU A 214 -14.87 -0.37 -9.03
CA GLU A 214 -15.79 -0.64 -7.92
C GLU A 214 -15.92 0.57 -6.96
N TRP A 215 -14.85 1.35 -6.80
CA TRP A 215 -14.77 2.41 -5.81
C TRP A 215 -15.07 3.80 -6.39
N LYS A 216 -15.23 3.94 -7.72
CA LYS A 216 -15.48 5.24 -8.39
C LYS A 216 -16.67 6.02 -7.83
N GLN A 217 -17.74 5.33 -7.43
CA GLN A 217 -18.95 5.97 -6.88
C GLN A 217 -18.85 6.24 -5.37
N HIS A 218 -17.91 5.58 -4.68
CA HIS A 218 -17.76 5.65 -3.23
C HIS A 218 -16.68 6.66 -2.82
N VAL A 219 -15.63 6.84 -3.62
CA VAL A 219 -14.54 7.79 -3.32
C VAL A 219 -15.00 9.22 -3.57
N LYS A 220 -15.08 10.02 -2.50
CA LYS A 220 -15.44 11.44 -2.57
C LYS A 220 -14.21 12.33 -2.73
N ALA A 221 -13.22 12.14 -1.86
CA ALA A 221 -12.04 13.00 -1.79
C ALA A 221 -10.85 12.27 -1.15
N VAL A 222 -9.66 12.78 -1.45
CA VAL A 222 -8.42 12.42 -0.76
C VAL A 222 -7.81 13.73 -0.24
N SER A 223 -7.51 13.81 1.06
CA SER A 223 -6.90 15.00 1.65
C SER A 223 -5.45 15.18 1.18
N GLU A 224 -4.88 16.36 1.39
CA GLU A 224 -3.46 16.63 1.09
C GLU A 224 -2.50 15.69 1.84
N LEU A 225 -2.89 15.27 3.05
CA LEU A 225 -2.14 14.33 3.88
C LEU A 225 -2.41 12.86 3.54
N GLY A 226 -3.34 12.58 2.61
CA GLY A 226 -3.64 11.23 2.12
C GLY A 226 -4.80 10.52 2.81
N SER A 227 -5.54 11.19 3.71
CA SER A 227 -6.76 10.65 4.30
C SER A 227 -7.84 10.45 3.24
N LEU A 228 -8.56 9.33 3.31
CA LEU A 228 -9.55 8.93 2.32
C LEU A 228 -10.97 9.17 2.82
N THR A 229 -11.77 9.88 2.05
CA THR A 229 -13.19 10.11 2.35
C THR A 229 -14.07 9.30 1.42
N LEU A 230 -14.89 8.44 2.02
CA LEU A 230 -15.81 7.53 1.35
C LEU A 230 -17.27 7.89 1.64
N LEU A 231 -18.14 7.64 0.67
CA LEU A 231 -19.59 7.80 0.75
C LEU A 231 -20.28 6.43 0.68
N GLY A 232 -21.44 6.30 1.32
CA GLY A 232 -22.32 5.15 1.08
C GLY A 232 -21.75 3.81 1.55
N LEU A 233 -20.99 3.77 2.65
CA LEU A 233 -20.43 2.52 3.15
C LEU A 233 -21.57 1.60 3.65
N SER A 234 -21.71 0.43 3.02
CA SER A 234 -22.63 -0.64 3.43
C SER A 234 -21.90 -1.71 4.23
N SER A 235 -22.62 -2.60 4.91
CA SER A 235 -22.02 -3.68 5.74
C SER A 235 -21.05 -4.58 4.97
N GLU A 236 -21.17 -4.70 3.64
CA GLU A 236 -20.22 -5.44 2.79
C GLU A 236 -18.82 -4.78 2.70
N LYS A 237 -18.72 -3.51 3.08
CA LYS A 237 -17.48 -2.73 3.12
C LYS A 237 -16.86 -2.66 4.52
N GLU A 238 -17.34 -3.49 5.45
CA GLU A 238 -16.72 -3.68 6.75
C GLU A 238 -15.43 -4.49 6.62
N GLY A 239 -14.37 -4.07 7.32
CA GLY A 239 -13.09 -4.79 7.30
C GLY A 239 -11.86 -3.91 7.39
N ILE A 240 -10.74 -4.43 6.88
CA ILE A 240 -9.42 -3.80 6.99
C ILE A 240 -9.20 -2.86 5.81
N TYR A 241 -8.88 -1.62 6.15
CA TYR A 241 -8.46 -0.58 5.23
C TYR A 241 -6.98 -0.28 5.48
N THR A 242 -6.19 -0.31 4.42
CA THR A 242 -4.74 -0.12 4.48
C THR A 242 -4.37 1.09 3.63
N CYS A 243 -3.65 2.02 4.24
CA CYS A 243 -3.01 3.13 3.57
C CYS A 243 -1.50 2.90 3.52
N GLU A 244 -0.98 2.82 2.31
CA GLU A 244 0.44 2.65 2.03
C GLU A 244 0.98 3.96 1.45
N ILE A 245 1.87 4.58 2.21
CA ILE A 245 2.57 5.79 1.84
C ILE A 245 4.03 5.43 1.59
N SER A 246 4.60 5.84 0.47
CA SER A 246 6.04 5.64 0.26
C SER A 246 6.74 6.81 -0.44
N ASN A 247 8.01 6.95 -0.11
CA ASN A 247 8.97 7.84 -0.76
C ASN A 247 10.25 7.05 -1.09
N VAL A 248 11.35 7.75 -1.38
CA VAL A 248 12.64 7.12 -1.76
C VAL A 248 13.26 6.34 -0.60
N GLU A 249 13.12 6.81 0.64
CA GLU A 249 13.82 6.26 1.82
C GLU A 249 12.90 5.47 2.76
N GLU A 250 11.63 5.82 2.82
CA GLU A 250 10.67 5.30 3.79
C GLU A 250 9.38 4.80 3.12
N MET A 251 8.82 3.76 3.72
CA MET A 251 7.48 3.24 3.45
C MET A 251 6.75 3.17 4.80
N LEU A 252 5.52 3.64 4.84
CA LEU A 252 4.63 3.55 5.99
C LEU A 252 3.33 2.88 5.57
N ILE A 253 3.00 1.79 6.26
CA ILE A 253 1.73 1.09 6.14
C ILE A 253 0.93 1.37 7.40
N ASN A 254 -0.13 2.16 7.25
CA ASN A 254 -1.14 2.33 8.29
C ASN A 254 -2.32 1.43 7.95
N TYR A 255 -2.86 0.71 8.93
CA TYR A 255 -4.11 -0.02 8.73
C TYR A 255 -5.08 0.24 9.88
N THR A 256 -6.36 0.25 9.56
CA THR A 256 -7.47 0.38 10.52
C THR A 256 -8.58 -0.61 10.16
N ILE A 257 -9.38 -0.95 11.16
CA ILE A 257 -10.61 -1.74 10.98
C ILE A 257 -11.77 -0.75 11.00
N ILE A 258 -12.59 -0.79 9.96
CA ILE A 258 -13.83 -0.02 9.92
C ILE A 258 -14.97 -0.94 10.31
N GLN A 259 -15.76 -0.49 11.28
CA GLN A 259 -17.01 -1.11 11.70
C GLN A 259 -18.16 -0.19 11.34
N ILE A 260 -19.18 -0.69 10.65
CA ILE A 260 -20.27 0.17 10.19
C ILE A 260 -21.40 0.09 11.20
N SER A 261 -21.60 1.19 11.94
CA SER A 261 -22.76 1.25 12.82
C SER A 261 -24.01 1.39 11.96
N GLN A 262 -24.91 0.41 12.00
CA GLN A 262 -26.26 0.64 11.50
C GLN A 262 -26.85 1.78 12.33
N GLY A 263 -26.90 2.97 11.75
CA GLY A 263 -27.37 4.16 12.43
C GLY A 263 -28.73 3.93 13.07
N ASN A 264 -29.01 4.72 14.11
CA ASN A 264 -30.29 4.84 14.82
C ASN A 264 -31.52 5.01 13.90
N THR A 265 -31.33 5.12 12.58
CA THR A 265 -32.32 5.11 11.50
C THR A 265 -33.14 3.82 11.47
N TYR A 266 -32.57 2.63 11.68
CA TYR A 266 -33.36 1.39 11.67
C TYR A 266 -34.36 1.35 12.84
N MET A 267 -33.90 1.73 14.04
CA MET A 267 -34.75 1.82 15.24
C MET A 267 -35.79 2.95 15.14
N THR A 268 -35.45 4.09 14.51
CA THR A 268 -36.43 5.16 14.26
C THR A 268 -37.44 4.80 13.17
N ILE A 269 -37.06 4.05 12.13
CA ILE A 269 -38.00 3.52 11.14
C ILE A 269 -38.98 2.53 11.81
N ILE A 270 -38.49 1.64 12.69
CA ILE A 270 -39.37 0.76 13.48
C ILE A 270 -40.29 1.58 14.38
N ALA A 271 -39.80 2.62 15.04
CA ALA A 271 -40.62 3.47 15.91
C ALA A 271 -41.70 4.25 15.13
N ILE A 272 -41.37 4.79 13.96
CA ILE A 272 -42.32 5.52 13.10
C ILE A 272 -43.36 4.54 12.53
N THR A 273 -42.94 3.38 12.02
CA THR A 273 -43.87 2.38 11.48
C THR A 273 -44.80 1.84 12.57
N ALA A 274 -44.29 1.55 13.77
CA ALA A 274 -45.12 1.17 14.91
C ALA A 274 -46.11 2.28 15.31
N GLY A 275 -45.68 3.54 15.34
CA GLY A 275 -46.53 4.68 15.63
C GLY A 275 -47.67 4.85 14.61
N VAL A 276 -47.38 4.70 13.32
CA VAL A 276 -48.38 4.76 12.24
C VAL A 276 -49.39 3.61 12.35
N VAL A 277 -48.95 2.40 12.65
CA VAL A 277 -49.86 1.24 12.84
C VAL A 277 -50.81 1.49 14.02
N VAL A 278 -50.31 2.00 15.15
CA VAL A 278 -51.14 2.34 16.31
C VAL A 278 -52.17 3.41 15.94
N LEU A 279 -51.77 4.45 15.19
CA LEU A 279 -52.69 5.51 14.75
C LEU A 279 -53.80 4.95 13.84
N ILE A 280 -53.46 4.07 12.90
CA ILE A 280 -54.44 3.41 12.03
C ILE A 280 -55.41 2.54 12.84
N CYS A 281 -54.92 1.78 13.82
CA CYS A 281 -55.76 0.99 14.71
C CYS A 281 -56.74 1.87 15.50
N ILE A 282 -56.29 3.01 16.03
CA ILE A 282 -57.15 3.97 16.74
C ILE A 282 -58.22 4.55 15.81
N LEU A 283 -57.83 4.98 14.61
CA LEU A 283 -58.78 5.52 13.63
C LEU A 283 -59.82 4.47 13.21
N SER A 284 -59.41 3.23 12.99
CA SER A 284 -60.32 2.13 12.63
C SER A 284 -61.34 1.83 13.75
N SER A 285 -60.91 1.88 15.00
CA SER A 285 -61.79 1.64 16.15
C SER A 285 -62.74 2.82 16.40
N VAL A 286 -62.29 4.06 16.22
CA VAL A 286 -63.18 5.24 16.23
C VAL A 286 -64.21 5.17 15.10
N CYS A 287 -63.80 4.82 13.87
CA CYS A 287 -64.73 4.63 12.75
C CYS A 287 -65.75 3.52 13.04
N LEU A 288 -65.32 2.39 13.63
CA LEU A 288 -66.22 1.31 14.07
C LEU A 288 -67.22 1.80 15.12
N VAL A 289 -66.79 2.57 16.11
CA VAL A 289 -67.68 3.14 17.13
C VAL A 289 -68.69 4.11 16.52
N LEU A 290 -68.25 5.00 15.63
CA LEU A 290 -69.12 5.92 14.91
C LEU A 290 -70.10 5.19 13.99
N TYR A 291 -69.65 4.13 13.32
CA TYR A 291 -70.49 3.26 12.49
C TYR A 291 -71.54 2.54 13.33
N CYS A 292 -71.16 1.93 14.46
CA CYS A 292 -72.08 1.30 15.39
C CYS A 292 -73.10 2.29 15.97
N ARG A 293 -72.68 3.51 16.31
CA ARG A 293 -73.59 4.59 16.75
C ARG A 293 -74.58 5.00 15.66
N ARG A 294 -74.13 5.15 14.41
CA ARG A 294 -75.01 5.43 13.27
C ARG A 294 -76.01 4.32 13.02
N LYS A 295 -75.58 3.06 13.07
CA LYS A 295 -76.45 1.89 12.88
C LYS A 295 -77.49 1.76 14.00
N ARG A 296 -77.10 2.07 15.25
CA ARG A 296 -78.02 2.09 16.40
C ARG A 296 -79.08 3.20 16.27
N GLY A 297 -78.69 4.37 15.76
CA GLY A 297 -79.65 5.45 15.43
C GLY A 297 -80.59 5.12 14.26
N GLN A 298 -80.18 4.28 13.30
CA GLN A 298 -81.08 3.78 12.26
C GLN A 298 -82.06 2.71 12.77
N GLN A 299 -81.70 1.92 13.78
CA GLN A 299 -82.62 0.97 14.42
C GLN A 299 -83.71 1.68 15.26
N GLU A 300 -83.37 2.75 15.98
CA GLU A 300 -84.37 3.56 16.71
C GLU A 300 -85.38 4.24 15.77
N ASN A 301 -84.93 4.78 14.62
CA ASN A 301 -85.83 5.39 13.64
C ASN A 301 -86.70 4.38 12.87
N SER A 302 -86.33 3.09 12.83
CA SER A 302 -87.19 2.04 12.26
C SER A 302 -88.27 1.55 13.22
N MET A 303 -88.11 1.80 14.53
CA MET A 303 -89.06 1.36 15.57
C MET A 303 -90.19 2.38 15.79
N THR A 304 -89.95 3.68 15.55
CA THR A 304 -90.97 4.74 15.61
C THR A 304 -91.85 4.86 14.36
N ALA A 305 -91.52 4.16 13.26
CA ALA A 305 -92.35 4.12 12.06
C ALA A 305 -93.39 2.99 12.04
N SER A 306 -93.39 2.11 13.06
CA SER A 306 -94.31 0.96 13.16
C SER A 306 -95.47 1.17 14.14
N GLU A 307 -95.57 2.37 14.75
CA GLU A 307 -96.57 2.72 15.76
C GLU A 307 -97.47 3.87 15.27
N SER A 308 -98.06 3.70 14.08
CA SER A 308 -99.16 4.55 13.58
C SER A 308 -100.08 3.76 12.66
N GLY A 309 -101.01 3.02 13.26
CA GLY A 309 -102.02 2.21 12.57
C GLY A 309 -103.09 1.71 13.54
N GLU A 310 -103.97 2.62 13.94
CA GLU A 310 -105.17 2.44 14.78
C GLU A 310 -106.32 1.78 13.96
N PRO A 311 -107.55 1.66 14.50
CA PRO A 311 -108.17 0.54 15.22
C PRO A 311 -109.23 -0.21 14.39
N ASN A 312 -109.91 -1.22 14.95
CA ASN A 312 -111.39 -1.23 15.05
C ASN A 312 -111.96 -2.51 15.70
N ILE A 313 -112.83 -2.22 16.69
CA ILE A 313 -114.06 -2.92 17.14
C ILE A 313 -113.93 -4.33 17.72
#